data_AF-A0A8J8K0F0-F1
#
_entry.id   AF-A0A8J8K0F0-F1
#
_cell.length_a   1.000
_cell.length_b   1.000
_cell.length_c   1.000
_cell.angle_alpha   90.00
_cell.angle_beta   90.00
_cell.angle_gamma   90.00
#
_symmetry.space_group_name_H-M   'P 1'
#
loop_
_entity.id
_entity.type
_entity.pdbx_description
1 polymer ?
#
loop_
_entity_poly.entity_id
_entity_poly.type
_entity_poly.pdbx_seq_one_letter_code
_entity_poly.pdbx_strand_id
1 'polypeptide(L)'
;MVTTDKKRPTKVFERSIPLIHECLEERISITMLLSTLGLMERGLIKEVEDLDSFMKRRAELNPDRSHDAEKIKELITRIYF
;
A
#
# COMPACT_ATOMS: atom_id res chain seq x y z
N MET A 1 21.71 12.75 22.43
CA MET A 1 20.39 13.25 22.01
C MET A 1 19.55 12.06 21.61
N VAL A 2 18.66 11.60 22.49
CA VAL A 2 17.69 10.55 22.15
C VAL A 2 16.64 11.25 21.28
N THR A 3 16.68 10.99 19.97
CA THR A 3 15.64 11.47 19.06
C THR A 3 14.32 10.92 19.57
N THR A 4 13.44 11.81 20.02
CA THR A 4 12.07 11.49 20.42
C THR A 4 11.47 10.57 19.38
N ASP A 5 11.27 9.31 19.79
CA ASP A 5 10.55 8.29 19.05
C ASP A 5 9.12 8.80 18.90
N LYS A 6 8.89 9.59 17.86
CA LYS A 6 7.56 10.04 17.47
C LYS A 6 6.82 8.76 17.15
N LYS A 7 6.05 8.24 18.12
CA LYS A 7 5.14 7.11 17.97
C LYS A 7 4.50 7.23 16.60
N ARG A 8 4.95 6.40 15.65
CA ARG A 8 4.39 6.41 14.29
C ARG A 8 2.90 6.16 14.45
N PRO A 9 2.03 6.88 13.73
CA PRO A 9 0.59 6.67 13.83
C PRO A 9 0.27 5.21 13.47
N THR A 10 0.02 4.39 14.48
CA THR A 10 -0.08 2.92 14.37
C THR A 10 -1.30 2.43 13.61
N LYS A 11 -2.28 3.29 13.31
CA LYS A 11 -3.55 2.89 12.68
C LYS A 11 -3.37 2.27 11.29
N VAL A 12 -2.41 2.75 10.50
CA VAL A 12 -2.13 2.18 9.16
C VAL A 12 -1.37 0.85 9.30
N PHE A 13 -0.50 0.74 10.30
CA PHE A 13 0.29 -0.48 10.52
C PHE A 13 -0.55 -1.62 11.12
N GLU A 14 -1.47 -1.33 12.03
CA GLU A 14 -2.38 -2.35 12.58
C GLU A 14 -3.35 -2.87 11.51
N ARG A 15 -3.83 -1.99 10.63
CA ARG A 15 -4.68 -2.36 9.49
C ARG A 15 -3.93 -3.01 8.33
N SER A 16 -2.59 -2.97 8.32
CA SER A 16 -1.79 -3.58 7.26
C SER A 16 -1.49 -5.05 7.51
N ILE A 17 -1.57 -5.54 8.75
CA ILE A 17 -1.28 -6.95 9.09
C ILE A 17 -2.17 -7.91 8.27
N PRO A 18 -3.51 -7.75 8.22
CA PRO A 18 -4.36 -8.61 7.40
C PRO A 18 -3.99 -8.57 5.91
N LEU A 19 -3.64 -7.38 5.40
CA LEU A 19 -3.22 -7.20 4.00
C LEU A 19 -1.92 -7.94 3.68
N ILE A 20 -0.98 -7.96 4.61
CA ILE A 20 0.29 -8.70 4.46
C ILE A 20 0.02 -10.20 4.37
N HIS A 21 -0.91 -10.73 5.18
CA HIS A 21 -1.30 -12.15 5.11
C HIS A 21 -1.94 -12.50 3.77
N GLU A 22 -2.87 -11.69 3.27
CA GLU A 22 -3.51 -11.92 1.96
C GLU A 22 -2.50 -11.82 0.81
N CYS A 23 -1.55 -10.88 0.88
CA CYS A 23 -0.46 -10.82 -0.09
C CYS A 23 0.44 -12.07 -0.06
N LEU A 24 0.69 -12.66 1.12
CA LEU A 24 1.45 -13.91 1.23
C LEU A 24 0.70 -15.09 0.61
N GLU A 25 -0.61 -15.19 0.87
CA GLU A 25 -1.46 -16.26 0.36
C GLU A 25 -1.61 -16.20 -1.17
N GLU A 26 -1.85 -15.00 -1.71
CA GLU A 26 -2.02 -14.78 -3.15
C GLU A 26 -0.71 -14.57 -3.91
N ARG A 27 0.45 -14.64 -3.23
CA ARG A 27 1.79 -14.41 -3.79
C ARG A 27 1.96 -13.03 -4.45
N ILE A 28 1.32 -12.02 -3.89
CA ILE A 28 1.40 -10.62 -4.33
C ILE A 28 2.62 -9.93 -3.70
N SER A 29 3.21 -8.95 -4.40
CA SER A 29 4.33 -8.16 -3.87
C SER A 29 4.00 -7.37 -2.59
N ILE A 30 4.43 -7.90 -1.44
CA ILE A 30 4.39 -7.21 -0.14
C ILE A 30 5.15 -5.88 -0.18
N THR A 31 6.29 -5.83 -0.88
CA THR A 31 7.08 -4.60 -1.04
C THR A 31 6.24 -3.49 -1.69
N MET A 32 5.42 -3.84 -2.70
CA MET A 32 4.56 -2.86 -3.35
C MET A 32 3.45 -2.39 -2.41
N LEU A 33 2.81 -3.29 -1.67
CA LEU A 33 1.82 -2.96 -0.63
C LEU A 33 2.41 -1.98 0.40
N LEU A 34 3.52 -2.34 1.03
CA LEU A 34 4.16 -1.52 2.06
C LEU A 34 4.59 -0.15 1.53
N SER A 35 5.10 -0.10 0.28
CA SER A 35 5.47 1.18 -0.34
C SER A 35 4.25 2.08 -0.54
N THR A 36 3.11 1.50 -0.91
CA THR A 36 1.85 2.24 -1.13
C THR A 36 1.27 2.74 0.18
N LEU A 37 1.22 1.87 1.20
CA LEU A 37 0.77 2.26 2.55
C LEU A 37 1.66 3.36 3.15
N GLY A 38 2.97 3.32 2.89
CA GLY A 38 3.90 4.37 3.30
C GLY A 38 3.64 5.71 2.61
N LEU A 39 3.13 5.71 1.36
CA LEU A 39 2.70 6.93 0.67
C LEU A 39 1.39 7.47 1.24
N MET A 40 0.45 6.59 1.62
CA MET A 40 -0.78 6.97 2.30
C MET A 40 -0.50 7.57 3.69
N GLU A 41 0.39 6.96 4.48
CA GLU A 41 0.78 7.49 5.80
C GLU A 41 1.39 8.89 5.70
N ARG A 42 2.11 9.18 4.61
CA ARG A 42 2.67 10.50 4.31
C ARG A 42 1.64 11.49 3.73
N GLY A 43 0.41 11.06 3.48
CA GLY A 43 -0.64 11.86 2.87
C GLY A 43 -0.39 12.18 1.39
N LEU A 44 0.37 11.34 0.68
CA LEU A 44 0.62 11.48 -0.77
C LEU A 44 -0.45 10.75 -1.61
N ILE A 45 -1.14 9.79 -1.00
CA ILE A 45 -2.32 9.13 -1.55
C ILE A 45 -3.43 9.37 -0.53
N LYS A 46 -4.46 10.13 -0.91
CA LYS A 46 -5.55 10.54 -0.03
C LYS A 46 -6.90 10.05 -0.50
N GLU A 47 -7.06 9.89 -1.81
CA GLU A 47 -8.30 9.49 -2.47
C GLU A 47 -8.08 8.24 -3.33
N VAL A 48 -9.16 7.58 -3.74
CA VAL A 48 -9.09 6.36 -4.56
C VAL A 48 -8.44 6.66 -5.92
N GLU A 49 -8.69 7.86 -6.45
CA GLU A 49 -8.14 8.36 -7.70
C GLU A 49 -6.61 8.50 -7.66
N ASP A 50 -6.05 8.90 -6.52
CA ASP A 50 -4.60 8.95 -6.30
C ASP A 50 -3.99 7.55 -6.35
N LEU A 51 -4.68 6.59 -5.71
CA LEU A 51 -4.26 5.18 -5.67
C LEU A 51 -4.31 4.55 -7.06
N ASP A 52 -5.40 4.78 -7.81
CA ASP A 52 -5.57 4.27 -9.17
C ASP A 52 -4.48 4.83 -10.11
N SER A 53 -4.25 6.14 -10.05
CA SER A 53 -3.19 6.81 -10.81
C SER A 53 -1.80 6.25 -10.50
N PHE A 54 -1.52 6.01 -9.22
CA PHE A 54 -0.25 5.43 -8.78
C PHE A 54 -0.06 3.99 -9.25
N MET A 55 -1.08 3.15 -9.11
CA MET A 55 -1.03 1.74 -9.51
C MET A 55 -0.96 1.56 -11.02
N LYS A 56 -1.70 2.39 -11.77
CA LYS A 56 -1.62 2.41 -13.23
C LYS A 56 -0.20 2.74 -13.70
N ARG A 57 0.42 3.78 -13.14
CA ARG A 57 1.82 4.13 -13.46
C ARG A 57 2.81 3.03 -13.08
N ARG A 58 2.58 2.32 -11.98
CA ARG A 58 3.39 1.14 -11.57
C ARG A 58 3.29 0.01 -12.60
N ALA A 59 2.08 -0.29 -13.06
CA ALA A 59 1.83 -1.32 -14.07
C ALA A 59 2.43 -0.95 -15.43
N GLU A 60 2.34 0.32 -15.84
CA GLU A 60 2.96 0.83 -17.07
C GLU A 60 4.49 0.71 -17.04
N LEU A 61 5.11 1.02 -15.91
CA LEU A 61 6.57 0.94 -15.75
C LEU A 61 7.08 -0.51 -15.60
N ASN A 62 6.27 -1.40 -15.05
CA ASN A 62 6.61 -2.82 -14.85
C ASN A 62 5.41 -3.71 -15.20
N PRO A 63 5.19 -4.02 -16.49
CA PRO A 63 4.05 -4.82 -16.94
C PRO A 63 3.96 -6.19 -16.28
N ASP A 64 5.10 -6.80 -15.95
CA ASP A 64 5.19 -8.10 -15.24
C ASP A 64 4.57 -8.05 -13.84
N ARG A 65 4.36 -6.86 -13.28
CA ARG A 65 3.74 -6.64 -11.97
C ARG A 65 2.38 -5.94 -12.05
N SER A 66 1.78 -5.91 -13.24
CA SER A 66 0.44 -5.35 -13.45
C SER A 66 -0.60 -6.05 -12.57
N HIS A 67 -0.55 -7.37 -12.48
CA HIS A 67 -1.44 -8.17 -11.63
C HIS A 67 -1.32 -7.77 -10.16
N ASP A 68 -0.09 -7.65 -9.65
CA ASP A 68 0.15 -7.21 -8.27
C ASP A 68 -0.41 -5.81 -8.01
N ALA A 69 -0.21 -4.89 -8.96
CA ALA A 69 -0.70 -3.51 -8.83
C ALA A 69 -2.24 -3.46 -8.76
N GLU A 70 -2.92 -4.27 -9.57
CA GLU A 70 -4.37 -4.38 -9.55
C GLU A 70 -4.88 -4.97 -8.22
N LYS A 71 -4.29 -6.09 -7.78
CA LYS A 71 -4.65 -6.72 -6.51
C LYS A 71 -4.42 -5.82 -5.31
N ILE A 72 -3.30 -5.11 -5.26
CA ILE A 72 -3.01 -4.18 -4.16
C ILE A 72 -3.99 -3.01 -4.17
N LYS A 73 -4.40 -2.53 -5.34
CA LYS A 73 -5.45 -1.51 -5.44
C LYS A 73 -6.74 -2.00 -4.80
N GLU A 74 -7.23 -3.18 -5.19
CA GLU A 74 -8.46 -3.77 -4.64
C GLU A 74 -8.38 -3.92 -3.11
N LEU A 75 -7.25 -4.46 -2.63
CA LEU A 75 -6.97 -4.68 -1.22
C LEU A 75 -7.02 -3.38 -0.40
N ILE A 76 -6.32 -2.35 -0.86
CA ILE A 76 -6.24 -1.07 -0.17
C ILE A 76 -7.59 -0.36 -0.22
N THR A 77 -8.25 -0.34 -1.38
CA THR A 77 -9.60 0.26 -1.53
C THR A 77 -10.56 -0.37 -0.53
N ARG A 78 -10.65 -1.70 -0.47
CA ARG A 78 -11.59 -2.41 0.42
C ARG A 78 -11.44 -2.07 1.92
N ILE A 79 -10.24 -1.68 2.38
CA ILE A 79 -9.96 -1.45 3.81
C ILE A 79 -9.94 0.04 4.17
N TYR A 80 -9.48 0.89 3.26
CA TYR A 80 -9.19 2.30 3.56
C TYR A 80 -10.15 3.29 2.89
N PHE A 81 -10.95 2.86 1.92
CA PHE A 81 -11.89 3.69 1.16
C PHE A 81 -13.29 3.07 1.15
#